data_AF-A0A2E1A456-F1
#
_entry.id   AF-A0A2E1A456-F1
#
_cell.length_a   1.000
_cell.length_b   1.000
_cell.length_c   1.000
_cell.angle_alpha   90.00
_cell.angle_beta   90.00
_cell.angle_gamma   90.00
#
_symmetry.space_group_name_H-M   'P 1'
#
loop_
_entity.id
_entity.type
_entity.pdbx_description
1 polymer ?
#
loop_
_entity_poly.entity_id
_entity_poly.type
_entity_poly.pdbx_seq_one_letter_code
_entity_poly.pdbx_strand_id
1 'polypeptide(L)'
;LEAAKLPKEILVQEVPESRAGEGWLLIRENAAWVWLVGDAFFHLETAGHWSNRLFDNAPGCKVSRVFWWGGLRNRTAYYQRVETLLEQYPPLALIPCHGTPLTGKAVSQVMYHALSQRR
;
A
#
# COMPACT_ATOMS: atom_id res chain seq x y z
N LEU A 1 -17.49 -23.18 -9.17
CA LEU A 1 -16.08 -23.06 -8.78
C LEU A 1 -16.06 -22.98 -7.27
N GLU A 2 -15.57 -24.00 -6.57
CA GLU A 2 -15.25 -23.83 -5.15
C GLU A 2 -14.21 -22.71 -5.07
N ALA A 3 -14.51 -21.64 -4.33
CA ALA A 3 -13.56 -20.57 -4.10
C ALA A 3 -12.31 -21.18 -3.46
N ALA A 4 -11.14 -20.99 -4.10
CA ALA A 4 -9.88 -21.44 -3.54
C ALA A 4 -9.73 -20.84 -2.14
N LYS A 5 -9.70 -21.70 -1.11
CA LYS A 5 -9.50 -21.26 0.27
C LYS A 5 -8.04 -20.92 0.45
N LEU A 6 -7.76 -19.65 0.74
CA LEU A 6 -6.42 -19.22 1.11
C LEU A 6 -6.00 -19.80 2.47
N PRO A 7 -4.70 -19.98 2.72
CA PRO A 7 -4.18 -20.28 4.05
C PRO A 7 -4.68 -19.27 5.10
N LYS A 8 -4.81 -19.70 6.36
CA LYS A 8 -5.37 -18.88 7.45
C LYS A 8 -4.48 -17.68 7.79
N GLU A 9 -3.23 -17.73 7.37
CA GLU A 9 -2.19 -16.72 7.55
C GLU A 9 -2.35 -15.56 6.56
N ILE A 10 -3.18 -15.73 5.51
CA ILE A 10 -3.39 -14.71 4.48
C ILE A 10 -4.76 -14.07 4.68
N LEU A 11 -4.76 -12.76 4.93
CA LEU A 11 -5.96 -11.94 4.90
C LEU A 11 -6.02 -11.20 3.56
N VAL A 12 -7.15 -11.33 2.87
CA VAL A 12 -7.46 -10.50 1.71
C VAL A 12 -8.19 -9.26 2.22
N GLN A 13 -7.61 -8.09 1.98
CA GLN A 13 -8.23 -6.81 2.31
C GLN A 13 -8.65 -6.14 1.00
N GLU A 14 -9.94 -6.02 0.77
CA GLU A 14 -10.42 -5.12 -0.28
C GLU A 14 -10.04 -3.69 0.10
N VAL A 15 -9.39 -2.99 -0.83
CA VAL A 15 -8.96 -1.62 -0.58
C VAL A 15 -10.19 -0.74 -0.57
N PRO A 16 -10.51 -0.13 0.58
CA PRO A 16 -11.75 0.59 0.70
C PRO A 16 -11.76 1.80 -0.23
N GLU A 17 -12.92 2.10 -0.81
CA GLU A 17 -13.09 3.22 -1.75
C GLU A 17 -12.37 3.07 -3.10
N SER A 18 -11.72 1.94 -3.38
CA SER A 18 -11.15 1.69 -4.71
C SER A 18 -12.24 1.59 -5.77
N ARG A 19 -12.05 2.28 -6.90
CA ARG A 19 -12.93 2.23 -8.08
C ARG A 19 -12.69 0.97 -8.92
N ALA A 20 -11.48 0.43 -8.89
CA ALA A 20 -11.05 -0.68 -9.74
C ALA A 20 -11.01 -2.03 -9.00
N GLY A 21 -11.54 -2.09 -7.77
CA GLY A 21 -11.56 -3.32 -6.98
C GLY A 21 -10.16 -3.77 -6.55
N GLU A 22 -9.29 -2.82 -6.18
CA GLU A 22 -7.96 -3.15 -5.66
C GLU A 22 -8.08 -4.00 -4.39
N GLY A 23 -7.28 -5.06 -4.31
CA GLY A 23 -7.18 -5.94 -3.15
C GLY A 23 -5.73 -6.08 -2.70
N TRP A 24 -5.54 -6.13 -1.39
CA TRP A 24 -4.24 -6.35 -0.76
C TRP A 24 -4.20 -7.71 -0.07
N LEU A 25 -3.00 -8.29 0.00
CA LEU A 25 -2.75 -9.48 0.81
C LEU A 25 -1.93 -9.08 2.03
N LEU A 26 -2.49 -9.33 3.20
CA LEU A 26 -1.79 -9.16 4.46
C LEU A 26 -1.43 -10.56 4.93
N ILE A 27 -0.15 -10.90 4.82
CA ILE A 27 0.37 -12.22 5.13
C ILE A 27 1.01 -12.17 6.51
N ARG A 28 0.56 -13.04 7.41
CA ARG A 28 1.14 -13.17 8.74
C ARG A 28 2.41 -14.00 8.65
N GLU A 29 3.54 -13.40 9.00
CA GLU A 29 4.79 -14.10 9.24
C GLU A 29 5.17 -14.01 10.72
N ASN A 30 4.98 -15.11 11.46
CA ASN A 30 5.16 -15.16 12.90
C ASN A 30 4.28 -14.13 13.65
N ALA A 31 4.91 -13.14 14.29
CA ALA A 31 4.27 -12.04 15.00
C ALA A 31 4.19 -10.74 14.17
N ALA A 32 4.57 -10.77 12.90
CA ALA A 32 4.61 -9.62 12.00
C ALA A 32 3.72 -9.82 10.76
N TRP A 33 3.48 -8.72 10.04
CA TRP A 33 2.71 -8.72 8.80
C TRP A 33 3.57 -8.30 7.62
N VAL A 34 3.35 -8.93 6.49
CA VAL A 34 3.85 -8.52 5.18
C VAL A 34 2.66 -8.05 4.36
N TRP A 35 2.72 -6.82 3.86
CA TRP A 35 1.66 -6.25 3.04
C TRP A 35 2.05 -6.31 1.57
N LEU A 36 1.30 -7.05 0.77
CA LEU A 36 1.38 -7.03 -0.68
C LEU A 36 0.28 -6.11 -1.17
N VAL A 37 0.66 -5.02 -1.82
CA VAL A 37 -0.27 -3.98 -2.27
C VAL A 37 -0.16 -3.76 -3.78
N GLY A 38 -1.25 -3.31 -4.38
CA GLY A 38 -1.30 -2.96 -5.80
C GLY A 38 -0.70 -1.58 -6.06
N ASP A 39 -1.48 -0.74 -6.73
CA ASP A 39 -1.04 0.57 -7.21
C ASP A 39 -1.08 1.65 -6.12
N ALA A 40 -1.68 1.36 -4.95
CA ALA A 40 -1.86 2.33 -3.89
C ALA A 40 -0.54 2.90 -3.34
N PHE A 41 0.46 2.04 -3.10
CA PHE A 41 1.80 2.45 -2.67
C PHE A 41 2.86 2.01 -3.68
N PHE A 42 3.92 2.80 -3.77
CA PHE A 42 5.12 2.46 -4.49
C PHE A 42 6.36 2.81 -3.65
N HIS A 43 7.48 2.13 -3.89
CA HIS A 43 8.75 2.42 -3.25
C HIS A 43 9.88 2.40 -4.28
N LEU A 44 10.34 3.58 -4.69
CA LEU A 44 11.36 3.71 -5.74
C LEU A 44 12.71 4.06 -5.12
N GLU A 45 13.78 3.39 -5.54
CA GLU A 45 15.14 3.68 -5.06
C GLU A 45 15.77 4.87 -5.76
N THR A 46 15.37 5.14 -7.01
CA THR A 46 15.89 6.22 -7.82
C THR A 46 14.76 7.03 -8.44
N ALA A 47 15.02 8.33 -8.67
CA ALA A 47 14.13 9.16 -9.46
C ALA A 47 14.17 8.67 -10.91
N GLY A 48 13.05 8.15 -11.43
CA GLY A 48 12.98 7.73 -12.83
C GLY A 48 13.14 8.91 -13.81
N HIS A 49 13.28 8.61 -15.11
CA HIS A 49 13.40 9.58 -16.22
C HIS A 49 12.35 10.72 -16.17
N TRP A 50 12.66 11.87 -16.76
CA TRP A 50 11.92 13.15 -16.73
C TRP A 50 10.37 13.10 -16.83
N SER A 51 9.77 12.12 -17.50
CA SER A 51 8.31 11.89 -17.53
C SER A 51 7.71 11.51 -16.15
N ASN A 52 8.54 11.04 -15.23
CA ASN A 52 8.19 10.66 -13.86
C ASN A 52 8.00 11.86 -12.91
N ARG A 53 8.40 13.06 -13.34
CA ARG A 53 8.29 14.30 -12.55
C ARG A 53 6.83 14.80 -12.44
N LEU A 54 5.97 14.45 -13.41
CA LEU A 54 4.53 14.72 -13.37
C LEU A 54 3.79 13.87 -12.31
N PHE A 55 4.34 12.71 -11.97
CA PHE A 55 3.69 11.70 -11.12
C PHE A 55 4.28 11.59 -9.70
N ASP A 56 5.27 12.44 -9.37
CA ASP A 56 5.89 12.53 -8.04
C ASP A 56 6.64 11.25 -7.60
N ASN A 57 7.35 10.63 -8.53
CA ASN A 57 8.19 9.43 -8.32
C ASN A 57 9.58 9.75 -7.73
N ALA A 58 9.67 10.73 -6.81
CA ALA A 58 10.91 10.91 -6.05
C ALA A 58 11.19 9.65 -5.21
N PRO A 59 12.47 9.34 -4.92
CA PRO A 59 12.83 8.15 -4.16
C PRO A 59 12.08 8.03 -2.83
N GLY A 60 11.88 6.80 -2.39
CA GLY A 60 11.19 6.45 -1.17
C GLY A 60 9.76 5.95 -1.39
N CYS A 61 9.10 5.68 -0.27
CA CYS A 61 7.75 5.11 -0.24
C CYS A 61 6.72 6.22 -0.33
N LYS A 62 5.75 6.09 -1.24
CA LYS A 62 4.74 7.11 -1.50
C LYS A 62 3.41 6.48 -1.87
N VAL A 63 2.34 7.26 -1.70
CA VAL A 63 1.02 6.95 -2.28
C VAL A 63 0.96 7.44 -3.73
N SER A 64 0.53 6.56 -4.63
CA SER A 64 0.36 6.83 -6.06
C SER A 64 -0.61 7.97 -6.32
N ARG A 65 -0.19 8.96 -7.11
CA ARG A 65 -1.06 10.07 -7.52
C ARG A 65 -2.18 9.58 -8.44
N VAL A 66 -1.86 8.65 -9.33
CA VAL A 66 -2.85 8.08 -10.26
C VAL A 66 -3.93 7.35 -9.48
N PHE A 67 -3.53 6.51 -8.52
CA PHE A 67 -4.45 5.85 -7.62
C PHE A 67 -5.24 6.85 -6.77
N TRP A 68 -4.57 7.85 -6.17
CA TRP A 68 -5.21 8.84 -5.30
C TRP A 68 -6.29 9.67 -5.99
N TRP A 69 -6.02 10.14 -7.22
CA TRP A 69 -6.93 11.02 -7.95
C TRP A 69 -7.93 10.25 -8.82
N GLY A 70 -7.49 9.17 -9.46
CA GLY A 70 -8.28 8.37 -10.40
C GLY A 70 -8.86 7.10 -9.80
N GLY A 71 -8.16 6.47 -8.86
CA GLY A 71 -8.50 5.15 -8.30
C GLY A 71 -9.43 5.19 -7.08
N LEU A 72 -9.58 6.33 -6.39
CA LEU A 72 -10.38 6.43 -5.17
C LEU A 72 -11.73 7.15 -5.36
N ARG A 73 -12.79 6.62 -4.74
CA ARG A 73 -14.12 7.25 -4.61
C ARG A 73 -14.13 8.32 -3.53
N ASN A 74 -13.59 7.99 -2.35
CA ASN A 74 -13.49 8.89 -1.20
C ASN A 74 -12.10 8.77 -0.55
N ARG A 75 -11.32 9.84 -0.63
CA ARG A 75 -9.92 9.86 -0.18
C ARG A 75 -9.78 9.94 1.33
N THR A 76 -10.67 10.66 1.99
CA THR A 76 -10.70 10.77 3.46
C THR A 76 -11.04 9.42 4.09
N ALA A 77 -12.04 8.73 3.55
CA ALA A 77 -12.43 7.40 4.05
C ALA A 77 -11.35 6.34 3.74
N TYR A 78 -10.68 6.42 2.58
CA TYR A 78 -9.51 5.60 2.30
C TYR A 78 -8.40 5.84 3.34
N TYR A 79 -8.04 7.10 3.60
CA TYR A 79 -7.00 7.46 4.56
C TYR A 79 -7.27 6.84 5.95
N GLN A 80 -8.47 7.07 6.49
CA GLN A 80 -8.85 6.59 7.82
C GLN A 80 -8.81 5.06 7.93
N ARG A 81 -9.24 4.37 6.88
CA ARG A 81 -9.24 2.90 6.88
C ARG A 81 -7.84 2.31 6.73
N VAL A 82 -6.98 2.91 5.91
CA VAL A 82 -5.59 2.45 5.81
C VAL A 82 -4.82 2.73 7.10
N GLU A 83 -5.07 3.86 7.76
CA GLU A 83 -4.59 4.14 9.12
C GLU A 83 -5.05 3.05 10.10
N THR A 84 -6.34 2.72 10.12
CA THR A 84 -6.86 1.62 10.95
C THR A 84 -6.19 0.27 10.64
N LEU A 85 -5.94 -0.04 9.36
CA LEU A 85 -5.23 -1.26 8.97
C LEU A 85 -3.78 -1.27 9.46
N LEU A 86 -3.07 -0.13 9.40
CA LEU A 86 -1.69 -0.01 9.89
C LEU A 86 -1.62 -0.21 11.42
N GLU A 87 -2.65 0.19 12.17
CA GLU A 87 -2.75 -0.08 13.61
C GLU A 87 -3.02 -1.56 13.91
N GLN A 88 -3.96 -2.18 13.18
CA GLN A 88 -4.38 -3.56 13.43
C GLN A 88 -3.35 -4.59 12.95
N TYR A 89 -2.68 -4.30 11.83
CA TYR A 89 -1.81 -5.22 11.13
C TYR A 89 -0.47 -4.57 10.77
N PRO A 90 0.33 -4.13 11.76
CA PRO A 90 1.53 -3.34 11.51
C PRO A 90 2.52 -4.09 10.62
N PRO A 91 2.84 -3.59 9.41
CA PRO A 91 3.75 -4.26 8.50
C PRO A 91 5.21 -4.15 8.97
N LEU A 92 5.92 -5.28 8.89
CA LEU A 92 7.38 -5.36 8.90
C LEU A 92 7.96 -5.32 7.47
N ALA A 93 7.13 -5.57 6.46
CA ALA A 93 7.49 -5.41 5.07
C ALA A 93 6.29 -4.93 4.23
N LEU A 94 6.59 -4.11 3.23
CA LEU A 94 5.69 -3.67 2.18
C LEU A 94 6.27 -4.15 0.85
N ILE A 95 5.47 -4.90 0.10
CA ILE A 95 5.77 -5.36 -1.25
C ILE A 95 4.79 -4.64 -2.20
N PRO A 96 5.21 -3.52 -2.80
CA PRO A 96 4.37 -2.80 -3.76
C PRO A 96 4.41 -3.47 -5.14
N CYS A 97 3.40 -3.23 -5.97
CA CYS A 97 3.43 -3.61 -7.39
C CYS A 97 4.46 -2.80 -8.20
N HIS A 98 4.88 -1.64 -7.68
CA HIS A 98 5.83 -0.75 -8.33
C HIS A 98 7.02 -0.42 -7.42
N GLY A 99 8.22 -0.74 -7.90
CA GLY A 99 9.49 -0.46 -7.23
C GLY A 99 10.03 -1.65 -6.46
N THR A 100 10.79 -1.40 -5.39
CA THR A 100 11.43 -2.44 -4.58
C THR A 100 10.72 -2.63 -3.24
N PRO A 101 10.78 -3.83 -2.64
CA PRO A 101 10.23 -4.05 -1.30
C PRO A 101 10.85 -3.13 -0.26
N LEU A 102 10.03 -2.65 0.68
CA LEU A 102 10.49 -1.94 1.87
C LEU A 102 10.39 -2.88 3.07
N THR A 103 11.48 -3.08 3.79
CA THR A 103 11.53 -4.02 4.94
C THR A 103 12.11 -3.35 6.18
N GLY A 104 11.68 -3.78 7.37
CA GLY A 104 12.26 -3.39 8.65
C GLY A 104 11.26 -2.74 9.61
N LYS A 105 11.74 -2.40 10.80
CA LYS A 105 10.89 -1.94 11.92
C LYS A 105 10.16 -0.60 11.68
N ALA A 106 10.62 0.18 10.70
CA ALA A 106 10.07 1.51 10.41
C ALA A 106 9.02 1.50 9.27
N VAL A 107 8.71 0.36 8.65
CA VAL A 107 7.81 0.29 7.48
C VAL A 107 6.46 0.95 7.77
N SER A 108 5.84 0.63 8.93
CA SER A 108 4.57 1.25 9.33
C SER A 108 4.65 2.78 9.39
N GLN A 109 5.72 3.32 9.99
CA GLN A 109 5.93 4.78 10.10
C GLN A 109 6.15 5.43 8.73
N VAL A 110 6.91 4.76 7.85
CA VAL A 110 7.16 5.23 6.48
C VAL A 110 5.86 5.24 5.66
N MET A 111 5.03 4.20 5.78
CA MET A 111 3.70 4.17 5.15
C MET A 111 2.81 5.28 5.68
N TYR A 112 2.74 5.45 7.01
CA TYR A 112 1.99 6.55 7.63
C TYR A 112 2.41 7.92 7.09
N HIS A 113 3.72 8.16 7.00
CA HIS A 113 4.24 9.39 6.42
C HIS A 113 3.82 9.53 4.95
N ALA A 114 3.92 8.47 4.14
CA ALA A 114 3.48 8.48 2.74
C ALA A 114 1.98 8.84 2.61
N LEU A 115 1.12 8.31 3.48
CA LEU A 115 -0.30 8.68 3.55
C LEU A 115 -0.50 10.15 3.93
N SER A 116 0.22 10.65 4.95
CA SER A 116 0.04 12.01 5.44
C SER A 116 0.41 13.08 4.41
N GLN A 117 1.35 12.78 3.50
CA GLN A 117 1.72 13.67 2.38
C GLN A 117 0.59 13.86 1.34
N ARG A 118 -0.52 13.12 1.44
CA ARG A 118 -1.65 13.21 0.51
C ARG A 118 -2.95 13.77 1.12
N ARG A 119 -2.92 14.20 2.39
CA ARG A 119 -4.06 14.89 3.03
C ARG A 119 -4.48 16.15 2.27
#